data_AF-A0A835L5G5-F1
#
_entry.id   AF-A0A835L5G5-F1
#
_cell.length_a   1.000
_cell.length_b   1.000
_cell.length_c   1.000
_cell.angle_alpha   90.00
_cell.angle_beta   90.00
_cell.angle_gamma   90.00
#
_symmetry.space_group_name_H-M   'P 1'
#
loop_
_entity.id
_entity.type
_entity.pdbx_description
1 polymer ?
#
loop_
_entity_poly.entity_id
_entity_poly.type
_entity_poly.pdbx_seq_one_letter_code
_entity_poly.pdbx_strand_id
1 'polypeptide(L)'
;MANQHTLCVAANKQSPRLYASGMTAWMRYQILLLHNRHRDNIAVGLEPGQPPATNMRKMYWDYELEHMAEIWARQCQKRHDECRNTIRFNVLQNMDVRAVVSRVTEAQLLSDAVGAWFSGSRVLPPEHVWSFRFSNCSAPGGCNAHWYSAAAWASTWRLGCSQALCTAKKPSCALFRKRRATTRQSYGHTNVTTTSPRTQNLLRRTRFLTTSTTPRFEDYGTTDRNYQPKESPLHRGVLQSQIKEKKRKESKILAYTFCNYGPAGNIDGFPIYEVGTTCSNCPQGTRCGDRMHRALCSVVGDPDVK
;
A
#
# COMPACT_ATOMS: atom_id res chain seq x y z
N MET A 1 -23.40 9.00 5.72
CA MET A 1 -22.17 9.71 5.31
C MET A 1 -21.26 8.70 4.64
N ALA A 2 -21.43 8.49 3.33
CA ALA A 2 -20.52 7.65 2.55
C ALA A 2 -19.46 8.55 1.88
N ASN A 3 -18.25 8.01 1.65
CA ASN A 3 -17.15 8.64 0.93
C ASN A 3 -16.33 9.65 1.75
N GLN A 4 -16.00 9.32 3.01
CA GLN A 4 -15.08 10.16 3.77
C GLN A 4 -13.62 9.86 3.42
N HIS A 5 -12.85 10.90 3.11
CA HIS A 5 -11.44 10.77 2.74
C HIS A 5 -10.57 10.23 3.88
N THR A 6 -9.62 9.34 3.60
CA THR A 6 -8.72 8.69 4.57
C THR A 6 -8.07 9.69 5.53
N LEU A 7 -7.53 10.78 4.98
CA LEU A 7 -6.90 11.84 5.79
C LEU A 7 -7.90 12.58 6.70
N CYS A 8 -9.16 12.69 6.32
CA CYS A 8 -10.20 13.32 7.16
C CYS A 8 -10.60 12.41 8.33
N VAL A 9 -10.68 11.11 8.10
CA VAL A 9 -11.18 10.15 9.10
C VAL A 9 -10.09 9.67 10.05
N ALA A 10 -8.87 9.49 9.54
CA ALA A 10 -7.84 8.69 10.20
C ALA A 10 -6.53 9.44 10.51
N ALA A 11 -6.32 10.68 10.02
CA ALA A 11 -5.03 11.38 10.21
C ALA A 11 -4.57 11.47 11.67
N ASN A 12 -5.50 11.68 12.60
CA ASN A 12 -5.21 11.78 14.04
C ASN A 12 -5.62 10.52 14.83
N LYS A 13 -5.87 9.40 14.15
CA LYS A 13 -6.30 8.15 14.78
C LYS A 13 -5.26 7.07 14.56
N GLN A 14 -5.07 6.22 15.55
CA GLN A 14 -4.27 5.02 15.42
C GLN A 14 -4.90 3.89 16.21
N SER A 15 -4.74 2.65 15.74
CA SER A 15 -5.24 1.50 16.47
C SER A 15 -4.46 1.31 17.78
N PRO A 16 -5.11 0.95 18.89
CA PRO A 16 -4.39 0.53 20.10
C PRO A 16 -3.60 -0.78 19.89
N ARG A 17 -3.85 -1.48 18.76
CA ARG A 17 -3.11 -2.67 18.36
C ARG A 17 -1.86 -2.36 17.55
N LEU A 18 -1.70 -1.10 17.11
CA LEU A 18 -0.54 -0.67 16.35
C LEU A 18 0.72 -0.89 17.19
N TYR A 19 1.70 -1.47 16.54
CA TYR A 19 2.98 -1.79 17.14
C TYR A 19 4.10 -0.94 16.56
N ALA A 20 4.23 -0.94 15.23
CA ALA A 20 5.14 -0.08 14.49
C ALA A 20 4.56 0.20 13.10
N SER A 21 4.88 1.33 12.49
CA SER A 21 4.50 1.64 11.10
C SER A 21 5.56 2.47 10.38
N GLY A 22 5.40 2.55 9.06
CA GLY A 22 6.15 3.42 8.17
C GLY A 22 7.07 2.63 7.25
N MET A 23 7.82 3.35 6.43
CA MET A 23 8.75 2.77 5.46
C MET A 23 10.15 3.34 5.64
N THR A 24 11.15 2.47 5.52
CA THR A 24 12.55 2.90 5.35
C THR A 24 12.85 3.18 3.89
N ALA A 25 13.96 3.88 3.60
CA ALA A 25 14.40 4.11 2.22
C ALA A 25 14.59 2.79 1.45
N TRP A 26 15.18 1.79 2.11
CA TRP A 26 15.34 0.45 1.54
C TRP A 26 14.00 -0.23 1.25
N MET A 27 13.01 -0.14 2.14
CA MET A 27 11.69 -0.74 1.89
C MET A 27 11.00 -0.11 0.68
N ARG A 28 11.10 1.22 0.51
CA ARG A 28 10.56 1.93 -0.66
C ARG A 28 11.22 1.43 -1.95
N TYR A 29 12.54 1.37 -1.96
CA TYR A 29 13.31 0.88 -3.10
C TYR A 29 12.92 -0.56 -3.47
N GLN A 30 12.85 -1.46 -2.49
CA GLN A 30 12.48 -2.86 -2.74
C GLN A 30 11.09 -3.00 -3.35
N ILE A 31 10.08 -2.33 -2.79
CA ILE A 31 8.72 -2.40 -3.35
C ILE A 31 8.69 -1.84 -4.77
N LEU A 32 9.31 -0.67 -5.01
CA LEU A 32 9.32 -0.04 -6.32
C LEU A 32 10.03 -0.91 -7.37
N LEU A 33 11.17 -1.48 -6.98
CA LEU A 33 11.94 -2.40 -7.81
C LEU A 33 11.13 -3.64 -8.18
N LEU A 34 10.47 -4.28 -7.20
CA LEU A 34 9.66 -5.47 -7.45
C LEU A 34 8.50 -5.18 -8.40
N HIS A 35 7.80 -4.05 -8.22
CA HIS A 35 6.73 -3.65 -9.13
C HIS A 35 7.24 -3.42 -10.55
N ASN A 36 8.31 -2.64 -10.70
CA ASN A 36 8.86 -2.37 -12.03
C ASN A 36 9.43 -3.63 -12.67
N ARG A 37 10.05 -4.55 -11.91
CA ARG A 37 10.51 -5.84 -12.43
C ARG A 37 9.37 -6.70 -12.97
N HIS A 38 8.26 -6.82 -12.24
CA HIS A 38 7.09 -7.54 -12.75
C HIS A 38 6.50 -6.86 -13.98
N ARG A 39 6.38 -5.53 -13.99
CA ARG A 39 5.89 -4.78 -15.15
C ARG A 39 6.80 -4.92 -16.37
N ASP A 40 8.12 -4.95 -16.17
CA ASP A 40 9.11 -5.18 -17.22
C ASP A 40 8.95 -6.59 -17.80
N ASN A 41 8.80 -7.61 -16.94
CA ASN A 41 8.49 -8.98 -17.36
C ASN A 41 7.18 -9.08 -18.15
N ILE A 42 6.12 -8.38 -17.72
CA ILE A 42 4.85 -8.31 -18.47
C ILE A 42 5.09 -7.68 -19.84
N ALA A 43 5.83 -6.57 -19.90
CA ALA A 43 6.07 -5.84 -21.13
C ALA A 43 6.80 -6.68 -22.20
N VAL A 44 7.73 -7.55 -21.79
CA VAL A 44 8.43 -8.49 -22.68
C VAL A 44 7.71 -9.83 -22.88
N GLY A 45 6.59 -10.08 -22.19
CA GLY A 45 5.85 -11.35 -22.27
C GLY A 45 6.51 -12.52 -21.50
N LEU A 46 7.33 -12.23 -20.49
CA LEU A 46 7.92 -13.24 -19.60
C LEU A 46 7.08 -13.49 -18.33
N GLU A 47 6.07 -12.66 -18.06
CA GLU A 47 5.15 -12.90 -16.95
C GLU A 47 4.18 -14.05 -17.31
N PRO A 48 4.12 -15.13 -16.51
CA PRO A 48 3.34 -16.31 -16.87
C PRO A 48 1.85 -16.03 -17.10
N GLY A 49 1.32 -16.53 -18.21
CA GLY A 49 -0.10 -16.41 -18.55
C GLY A 49 -0.51 -15.05 -19.11
N GLN A 50 0.44 -14.15 -19.39
CA GLN A 50 0.15 -12.77 -19.78
C GLN A 50 0.85 -12.39 -21.09
N PRO A 51 0.15 -11.73 -22.02
CA PRO A 51 0.73 -11.29 -23.29
C PRO A 51 1.64 -10.06 -23.12
N PRO A 52 2.58 -9.81 -24.05
CA PRO A 52 3.47 -8.64 -24.00
C PRO A 52 2.72 -7.31 -24.14
N ALA A 53 3.29 -6.24 -23.60
CA ALA A 53 2.64 -4.93 -23.51
C ALA A 53 3.37 -3.85 -24.33
N THR A 54 2.62 -3.04 -25.08
CA THR A 54 3.16 -1.98 -25.95
C THR A 54 3.45 -0.67 -25.21
N ASN A 55 2.70 -0.39 -24.14
CA ASN A 55 2.59 0.94 -23.51
C ASN A 55 2.87 0.96 -22.00
N MET A 56 3.51 -0.08 -21.46
CA MET A 56 3.71 -0.28 -20.02
C MET A 56 4.62 0.80 -19.41
N ARG A 57 4.08 1.70 -18.58
CA ARG A 57 4.89 2.75 -17.94
C ARG A 57 5.75 2.23 -16.78
N LYS A 58 6.94 2.83 -16.60
CA LYS A 58 7.71 2.70 -15.36
C LYS A 58 7.00 3.45 -14.23
N MET A 59 6.95 2.84 -13.05
CA MET A 59 6.46 3.46 -11.83
C MET A 59 7.56 4.25 -11.10
N TYR A 60 7.17 5.34 -10.46
CA TYR A 60 7.99 6.21 -9.61
C TYR A 60 7.35 6.32 -8.23
N TRP A 61 8.18 6.50 -7.20
CA TRP A 61 7.68 6.61 -5.83
C TRP A 61 6.91 7.91 -5.62
N ASP A 62 5.87 7.87 -4.80
CA ASP A 62 5.03 9.02 -4.49
C ASP A 62 4.78 9.11 -2.98
N TYR A 63 5.34 10.15 -2.37
CA TYR A 63 5.27 10.34 -0.92
C TYR A 63 3.88 10.73 -0.41
N GLU A 64 3.06 11.38 -1.24
CA GLU A 64 1.66 11.69 -0.88
C GLU A 64 0.86 10.38 -0.79
N LEU A 65 1.05 9.48 -1.76
CA LEU A 65 0.43 8.16 -1.77
C LEU A 65 0.90 7.28 -0.60
N GLU A 66 2.20 7.28 -0.29
CA GLU A 66 2.76 6.61 0.89
C GLU A 66 2.14 7.13 2.18
N HIS A 67 2.03 8.45 2.34
CA HIS A 67 1.50 9.06 3.56
C HIS A 67 0.05 8.61 3.82
N MET A 68 -0.78 8.60 2.79
CA MET A 68 -2.15 8.10 2.89
C MET A 68 -2.20 6.60 3.21
N ALA A 69 -1.32 5.80 2.59
CA ALA A 69 -1.21 4.37 2.87
C ALA A 69 -0.80 4.11 4.32
N GLU A 70 0.13 4.90 4.88
CA GLU A 70 0.57 4.78 6.27
C GLU A 70 -0.56 5.07 7.25
N ILE A 71 -1.27 6.19 7.06
CA ILE A 71 -2.40 6.58 7.92
C ILE A 71 -3.46 5.48 7.96
N TRP A 72 -3.74 4.84 6.82
CA TRP A 72 -4.68 3.74 6.78
C TRP A 72 -4.14 2.45 7.42
N ALA A 73 -2.88 2.09 7.13
CA ALA A 73 -2.24 0.91 7.72
C ALA A 73 -2.24 0.96 9.25
N ARG A 74 -2.05 2.15 9.85
CA ARG A 74 -2.11 2.39 11.31
C ARG A 74 -3.46 2.04 11.96
N GLN A 75 -4.52 1.91 11.18
CA GLN A 75 -5.83 1.51 11.69
C GLN A 75 -5.92 0.00 11.95
N CYS A 76 -4.98 -0.79 11.40
CA CYS A 76 -4.90 -2.24 11.55
C CYS A 76 -6.17 -2.96 11.10
N GLN A 77 -6.87 -2.47 10.08
CA GLN A 77 -8.14 -3.04 9.60
C GLN A 77 -7.89 -3.78 8.29
N LYS A 78 -8.39 -5.02 8.15
CA LYS A 78 -8.30 -5.79 6.90
C LYS A 78 -9.46 -5.38 5.99
N ARG A 79 -9.43 -4.13 5.51
CA ARG A 79 -10.38 -3.58 4.53
C ARG A 79 -9.77 -2.36 3.85
N HIS A 80 -10.30 -2.02 2.68
CA HIS A 80 -10.00 -0.77 2.01
C HIS A 80 -10.63 0.42 2.75
N ASP A 81 -9.99 1.60 2.63
CA ASP A 81 -10.65 2.86 2.97
C ASP A 81 -11.68 3.25 1.90
N GLU A 82 -12.49 4.27 2.16
CA GLU A 82 -13.56 4.69 1.24
C GLU A 82 -13.07 5.62 0.13
N CYS A 83 -12.22 6.60 0.45
CA CYS A 83 -11.75 7.60 -0.50
C CYS A 83 -10.33 8.04 -0.17
N ARG A 84 -9.47 8.07 -1.19
CA ARG A 84 -8.04 8.37 -1.08
C ARG A 84 -7.49 9.15 -2.30
N ASN A 85 -8.38 9.81 -3.03
CA ASN A 85 -8.02 10.54 -4.25
C ASN A 85 -7.19 11.77 -3.89
N THR A 86 -6.20 12.05 -4.73
CA THR A 86 -5.40 13.27 -4.63
C THR A 86 -5.99 14.35 -5.53
N ILE A 87 -5.46 15.57 -5.43
CA ILE A 87 -5.76 16.64 -6.39
C ILE A 87 -5.21 16.28 -7.79
N ARG A 88 -4.14 15.49 -7.86
CA ARG A 88 -3.48 15.12 -9.13
C ARG A 88 -4.22 14.03 -9.89
N PHE A 89 -4.77 13.04 -9.19
CA PHE A 89 -5.45 11.90 -9.80
C PHE A 89 -6.23 11.06 -8.78
N ASN A 90 -7.18 10.28 -9.30
CA ASN A 90 -7.83 9.20 -8.55
C ASN A 90 -6.82 8.12 -8.17
N VAL A 91 -7.07 7.41 -7.06
CA VAL A 91 -6.11 6.47 -6.49
C VAL A 91 -6.73 5.11 -6.21
N LEU A 92 -6.11 4.07 -6.76
CA LEU A 92 -6.45 2.67 -6.49
C LEU A 92 -5.60 2.13 -5.33
N GLN A 93 -6.02 1.05 -4.68
CA GLN A 93 -5.29 0.49 -3.54
C GLN A 93 -5.23 -1.04 -3.60
N ASN A 94 -4.03 -1.59 -3.37
CA ASN A 94 -3.87 -2.98 -2.97
C ASN A 94 -3.60 -3.06 -1.48
N MET A 95 -4.03 -4.18 -0.89
CA MET A 95 -3.83 -4.50 0.52
C MET A 95 -3.36 -5.94 0.64
N ASP A 96 -2.39 -6.16 1.52
CA ASP A 96 -2.00 -7.49 1.98
C ASP A 96 -1.94 -7.51 3.52
N VAL A 97 -2.37 -8.61 4.12
CA VAL A 97 -2.34 -8.79 5.57
C VAL A 97 -1.82 -10.18 5.90
N ARG A 98 -0.63 -10.24 6.51
CA ARG A 98 0.09 -11.49 6.77
C ARG A 98 0.50 -11.62 8.22
N ALA A 99 0.55 -12.85 8.72
CA ALA A 99 1.12 -13.12 10.03
C ALA A 99 2.64 -13.02 9.97
N VAL A 100 3.22 -12.30 10.93
CA VAL A 100 4.67 -12.23 11.12
C VAL A 100 5.08 -13.46 11.91
N VAL A 101 5.79 -14.39 11.27
CA VAL A 101 6.34 -15.60 11.88
C VAL A 101 7.75 -15.35 12.40
N SER A 102 8.27 -16.24 13.25
CA SER A 102 9.65 -16.15 13.70
C SER A 102 10.63 -16.24 12.52
N ARG A 103 11.74 -15.48 12.58
CA ARG A 103 12.80 -15.43 11.55
C ARG A 103 12.39 -14.88 10.18
N VAL A 104 11.18 -14.34 10.01
CA VAL A 104 10.83 -13.62 8.77
C VAL A 104 11.59 -12.30 8.70
N THR A 105 12.08 -11.95 7.51
CA THR A 105 12.77 -10.67 7.25
C THR A 105 11.79 -9.65 6.66
N GLU A 106 12.12 -8.35 6.73
CA GLU A 106 11.31 -7.36 6.01
C GLU A 106 11.30 -7.63 4.50
N ALA A 107 12.43 -8.09 3.94
CA ALA A 107 12.55 -8.45 2.53
C ALA A 107 11.50 -9.48 2.13
N GLN A 108 11.38 -10.54 2.93
CA GLN A 108 10.42 -11.60 2.65
C GLN A 108 8.98 -11.08 2.73
N LEU A 109 8.64 -10.29 3.75
CA LEU A 109 7.29 -9.71 3.89
C LEU A 109 6.92 -8.83 2.69
N LEU A 110 7.85 -7.99 2.23
CA LEU A 110 7.62 -7.11 1.07
C LEU A 110 7.54 -7.89 -0.23
N SER A 111 8.47 -8.83 -0.45
CA SER A 111 8.48 -9.69 -1.64
C SER A 111 7.21 -10.54 -1.73
N ASP A 112 6.78 -11.10 -0.61
CA ASP A 112 5.57 -11.92 -0.55
C ASP A 112 4.30 -11.11 -0.83
N ALA A 113 4.21 -9.87 -0.33
CA ALA A 113 3.07 -9.01 -0.58
C ALA A 113 2.96 -8.63 -2.07
N VAL A 114 4.07 -8.19 -2.68
CA VAL A 114 4.10 -7.84 -4.10
C VAL A 114 3.88 -9.08 -4.99
N GLY A 115 4.54 -10.19 -4.67
CA GLY A 115 4.36 -11.45 -5.38
C GLY A 115 2.94 -11.98 -5.29
N ALA A 116 2.26 -11.82 -4.15
CA ALA A 116 0.85 -12.19 -4.01
C ALA A 116 -0.06 -11.36 -4.92
N TRP A 117 0.19 -10.04 -5.07
CA TRP A 117 -0.56 -9.22 -6.01
C TRP A 117 -0.33 -9.63 -7.46
N PHE A 118 0.91 -9.89 -7.84
CA PHE A 118 1.23 -10.32 -9.21
C PHE A 118 0.84 -11.78 -9.50
N SER A 119 0.64 -12.63 -8.49
CA SER A 119 0.22 -14.03 -8.70
C SER A 119 -1.11 -14.17 -9.46
N GLY A 120 -1.92 -13.11 -9.52
CA GLY A 120 -3.12 -13.05 -10.34
C GLY A 120 -2.86 -13.17 -11.85
N SER A 121 -1.64 -12.92 -12.33
CA SER A 121 -1.23 -13.10 -13.73
C SER A 121 -1.50 -14.51 -14.27
N ARG A 122 -1.34 -15.52 -13.42
CA ARG A 122 -1.53 -16.94 -13.78
C ARG A 122 -2.99 -17.35 -13.89
N VAL A 123 -3.87 -16.59 -13.24
CA VAL A 123 -5.30 -16.93 -13.12
C VAL A 123 -6.14 -16.06 -14.06
N LEU A 124 -5.71 -14.83 -14.34
CA LEU A 124 -6.40 -13.93 -15.26
C LEU A 124 -6.16 -14.37 -16.71
N PRO A 125 -7.20 -14.78 -17.45
CA PRO A 125 -7.06 -15.12 -18.86
C PRO A 125 -6.57 -13.94 -19.71
N PRO A 126 -5.70 -14.15 -20.71
CA PRO A 126 -5.17 -13.11 -21.59
C PRO A 126 -6.23 -12.23 -22.26
N GLU A 127 -7.40 -12.77 -22.59
CA GLU A 127 -8.50 -12.05 -23.21
C GLU A 127 -9.09 -10.94 -22.31
N HIS A 128 -8.96 -11.09 -20.99
CA HIS A 128 -9.44 -10.09 -20.03
C HIS A 128 -8.45 -8.94 -19.82
N VAL A 129 -7.24 -9.02 -20.40
CA VAL A 129 -6.29 -7.90 -20.44
C VAL A 129 -6.83 -6.78 -21.33
N TRP A 130 -7.50 -7.11 -22.44
CA TRP A 130 -8.01 -6.15 -23.42
C TRP A 130 -9.29 -5.43 -22.96
N SER A 131 -10.12 -6.10 -22.16
CA SER A 131 -11.35 -5.53 -21.62
C SER A 131 -11.51 -5.96 -20.18
N PHE A 132 -10.90 -5.18 -19.28
CA PHE A 132 -11.02 -5.40 -17.85
C PHE A 132 -12.48 -5.28 -17.43
N ARG A 133 -12.98 -6.26 -16.68
CA ARG A 133 -14.27 -6.16 -15.99
C ARG A 133 -14.15 -6.64 -14.55
N PHE A 134 -14.85 -5.98 -13.65
CA PHE A 134 -14.85 -6.39 -12.24
C PHE A 134 -15.40 -7.81 -12.03
N SER A 135 -16.37 -8.21 -12.84
CA SER A 135 -16.94 -9.58 -12.82
C SER A 135 -15.88 -10.64 -13.14
N ASN A 136 -14.95 -10.35 -14.05
CA ASN A 136 -13.92 -11.29 -14.50
C ASN A 136 -12.90 -11.61 -13.39
N CYS A 137 -12.79 -10.72 -12.40
CA CYS A 137 -11.90 -10.88 -11.26
C CYS A 137 -12.60 -11.52 -10.03
N SER A 138 -13.91 -11.83 -10.14
CA SER A 138 -14.77 -12.28 -9.03
C SER A 138 -14.97 -13.81 -8.98
N ALA A 139 -14.13 -14.60 -9.67
CA ALA A 139 -14.30 -16.05 -9.78
C ALA A 139 -14.12 -16.79 -8.42
N PRO A 140 -14.78 -17.96 -8.23
CA PRO A 140 -14.80 -18.69 -6.95
C PRO A 140 -13.43 -19.20 -6.45
N GLY A 141 -12.43 -19.28 -7.32
CA GLY A 141 -11.10 -19.86 -7.04
C GLY A 141 -10.07 -18.91 -6.41
N GLY A 142 -10.42 -17.64 -6.18
CA GLY A 142 -9.55 -16.64 -5.55
C GLY A 142 -9.31 -15.41 -6.41
N CYS A 143 -9.69 -14.26 -5.87
CA CYS A 143 -9.64 -12.95 -6.53
C CYS A 143 -8.23 -12.32 -6.50
N ASN A 144 -7.18 -12.98 -7.01
CA ASN A 144 -5.88 -12.31 -7.13
C ASN A 144 -5.83 -11.41 -8.37
N ALA A 145 -6.73 -11.62 -9.33
CA ALA A 145 -6.79 -10.89 -10.59
C ALA A 145 -7.02 -9.37 -10.41
N HIS A 146 -7.83 -8.94 -9.44
CA HIS A 146 -8.04 -7.50 -9.22
C HIS A 146 -6.82 -6.81 -8.59
N TRP A 147 -6.00 -7.55 -7.82
CA TRP A 147 -4.73 -7.04 -7.30
C TRP A 147 -3.68 -6.97 -8.40
N TYR A 148 -3.64 -7.99 -9.26
CA TYR A 148 -2.79 -8.02 -10.45
C TYR A 148 -3.12 -6.86 -11.38
N SER A 149 -4.39 -6.70 -11.78
CA SER A 149 -4.81 -5.63 -12.69
C SER A 149 -4.48 -4.24 -12.14
N ALA A 150 -4.59 -4.04 -10.82
CA ALA A 150 -4.22 -2.80 -10.16
C ALA A 150 -2.71 -2.48 -10.29
N ALA A 151 -1.87 -3.49 -10.09
CA ALA A 151 -0.41 -3.33 -10.13
C ALA A 151 0.17 -3.34 -11.56
N ALA A 152 -0.49 -4.05 -12.49
CA ALA A 152 -0.10 -4.20 -13.89
C ALA A 152 -0.66 -3.11 -14.81
N TRP A 153 -1.52 -2.21 -14.31
CA TRP A 153 -2.17 -1.20 -15.14
C TRP A 153 -1.16 -0.28 -15.84
N ALA A 154 -1.16 -0.22 -17.18
CA ALA A 154 -0.12 0.44 -17.97
C ALA A 154 -0.02 1.94 -17.71
N SER A 155 -1.15 2.63 -17.57
CA SER A 155 -1.19 4.07 -17.35
C SER A 155 -0.86 4.50 -15.92
N THR A 156 -0.85 3.56 -14.96
CA THR A 156 -0.45 3.83 -13.57
C THR A 156 1.08 3.94 -13.49
N TRP A 157 1.58 5.07 -12.98
CA TRP A 157 3.01 5.37 -12.94
C TRP A 157 3.48 5.97 -11.61
N ARG A 158 2.58 6.15 -10.64
CA ARG A 158 2.88 6.58 -9.28
C ARG A 158 2.52 5.48 -8.28
N LEU A 159 3.43 5.21 -7.37
CA LEU A 159 3.29 4.19 -6.34
C LEU A 159 3.70 4.76 -4.99
N GLY A 160 2.87 4.58 -3.98
CA GLY A 160 3.26 4.87 -2.60
C GLY A 160 2.65 3.86 -1.66
N CYS A 161 3.50 3.24 -0.83
CA CYS A 161 3.08 2.16 0.04
C CYS A 161 3.53 2.37 1.47
N SER A 162 2.86 1.70 2.40
CA SER A 162 3.29 1.64 3.79
C SER A 162 2.98 0.29 4.41
N GLN A 163 3.78 -0.09 5.41
CA GLN A 163 3.54 -1.23 6.27
C GLN A 163 3.24 -0.78 7.70
N ALA A 164 2.32 -1.47 8.36
CA ALA A 164 2.08 -1.37 9.79
C ALA A 164 2.06 -2.77 10.42
N LEU A 165 2.81 -2.95 11.50
CA LEU A 165 2.75 -4.13 12.33
C LEU A 165 1.73 -3.91 13.43
N CYS A 166 0.82 -4.87 13.60
CA CYS A 166 -0.25 -4.77 14.59
C CYS A 166 -0.43 -6.09 15.31
N THR A 167 -0.80 -6.02 16.58
CA THR A 167 -1.23 -7.23 17.30
C THR A 167 -2.53 -7.79 16.70
N ALA A 168 -2.62 -9.12 16.61
CA ALA A 168 -3.81 -9.81 16.18
C ALA A 168 -4.98 -9.55 17.16
N LYS A 169 -6.21 -9.46 16.63
CA LYS A 169 -7.40 -9.42 17.49
C LYS A 169 -7.44 -10.71 18.31
N LYS A 170 -7.60 -10.61 19.62
CA LYS A 170 -7.91 -11.79 20.44
C LYS A 170 -9.27 -12.32 19.99
N PRO A 171 -9.46 -13.64 19.82
CA PRO A 171 -10.77 -14.20 19.54
C PRO A 171 -11.74 -13.77 20.65
N SER A 172 -12.96 -13.41 20.28
CA SER A 172 -14.03 -12.91 21.17
C SER A 172 -14.24 -13.81 22.40
N CYS A 173 -14.05 -15.13 22.26
CA CYS A 173 -14.18 -16.10 23.35
C CYS A 173 -13.15 -15.94 24.49
N ALA A 174 -11.99 -15.33 24.24
CA ALA A 174 -10.97 -15.11 25.28
C ALA A 174 -11.36 -13.97 26.25
N LEU A 175 -12.24 -13.06 25.83
CA LEU A 175 -12.78 -12.00 26.67
C LEU A 175 -13.96 -12.49 27.52
N PHE A 176 -14.72 -13.48 27.05
CA PHE A 176 -15.80 -14.11 27.81
C PHE A 176 -15.29 -14.92 29.01
N ARG A 177 -14.11 -15.53 28.88
CA ARG A 177 -13.52 -16.35 29.95
C ARG A 177 -13.01 -15.54 31.15
N LYS A 178 -12.97 -14.20 31.06
CA LYS A 178 -12.58 -13.30 32.16
C LYS A 178 -13.74 -12.58 32.85
N ARG A 179 -15.00 -12.86 32.49
CA ARG A 179 -16.20 -12.28 33.14
C ARG A 179 -16.92 -13.24 34.11
N ARG A 180 -16.29 -14.32 34.55
CA ARG A 180 -16.69 -15.03 35.78
C ARG A 180 -15.73 -14.68 36.92
N ALA A 181 -15.71 -13.41 37.28
CA ALA A 181 -15.35 -12.97 38.61
C ALA A 181 -16.47 -12.02 39.03
N THR A 182 -17.17 -12.43 40.07
CA THR A 182 -18.38 -11.85 40.63
C THR A 182 -18.28 -10.33 40.78
N THR A 183 -19.24 -9.60 40.20
CA THR A 183 -19.49 -8.20 40.58
C THR A 183 -21.00 -8.01 40.66
N ARG A 184 -21.47 -7.83 41.90
CA ARG A 184 -22.84 -7.41 42.21
C ARG A 184 -23.15 -6.12 41.45
N GLN A 185 -24.27 -6.10 40.73
CA GLN A 185 -24.80 -4.91 40.08
C GLN A 185 -25.32 -3.93 41.15
N SER A 186 -24.91 -2.67 41.07
CA SER A 186 -25.73 -1.55 41.57
C SER A 186 -26.11 -0.67 40.38
N TYR A 187 -27.41 -0.45 40.23
CA TYR A 187 -28.02 0.41 39.21
C TYR A 187 -27.65 1.87 39.46
N GLY A 188 -27.30 2.58 38.38
CA GLY A 188 -27.07 4.04 38.42
C GLY A 188 -27.43 4.64 37.08
N HIS A 189 -28.61 5.28 37.01
CA HIS A 189 -29.03 6.12 35.89
C HIS A 189 -28.19 7.41 35.87
N THR A 190 -27.66 7.78 34.70
CA THR A 190 -27.37 9.19 34.39
C THR A 190 -27.60 9.47 32.91
N ASN A 191 -28.39 10.51 32.63
CA ASN A 191 -28.61 11.11 31.31
C ASN A 191 -27.47 12.09 31.02
N VAL A 192 -26.96 12.11 29.79
CA VAL A 192 -26.11 13.22 29.32
C VAL A 192 -26.51 13.64 27.91
N THR A 193 -26.83 14.93 27.84
CA THR A 193 -27.26 15.76 26.73
C THR A 193 -26.13 16.07 25.74
N THR A 194 -26.51 16.11 24.47
CA THR A 194 -25.75 16.61 23.33
C THR A 194 -25.66 18.14 23.33
N THR A 195 -24.46 18.70 23.12
CA THR A 195 -24.30 20.01 22.45
C THR A 195 -22.99 20.09 21.66
N SER A 196 -23.11 20.64 20.44
CA SER A 196 -22.06 21.11 19.53
C SER A 196 -21.86 22.62 19.75
N PRO A 197 -20.70 23.22 19.44
CA PRO A 197 -20.72 24.08 18.24
C PRO A 197 -19.41 24.19 17.42
N ARG A 198 -19.67 24.32 16.10
CA ARG A 198 -19.11 25.27 15.09
C ARG A 198 -17.60 25.39 14.81
N THR A 199 -17.28 24.89 13.62
CA THR A 199 -16.66 25.61 12.47
C THR A 199 -15.69 26.76 12.75
N GLN A 200 -14.40 26.50 12.45
CA GLN A 200 -13.49 27.52 11.94
C GLN A 200 -12.82 27.04 10.64
N ASN A 201 -13.20 27.73 9.56
CA ASN A 201 -12.48 28.12 8.36
C ASN A 201 -11.56 27.11 7.66
N LEU A 202 -12.10 26.58 6.56
CA LEU A 202 -11.39 26.12 5.36
C LEU A 202 -10.37 27.19 4.92
N LEU A 203 -9.24 26.76 4.35
CA LEU A 203 -8.13 27.56 3.75
C LEU A 203 -6.81 27.66 4.55
N ARG A 204 -6.46 26.65 5.36
CA ARG A 204 -5.07 26.49 5.86
C ARG A 204 -4.52 25.06 5.83
N ARG A 205 -5.04 24.20 4.94
CA ARG A 205 -4.70 22.76 4.89
C ARG A 205 -4.16 22.30 3.53
N THR A 206 -2.99 22.77 3.15
CA THR A 206 -2.05 21.97 2.35
C THR A 206 -0.64 22.47 2.64
N ARG A 207 -0.04 22.01 3.76
CA ARG A 207 1.42 22.10 3.99
C ARG A 207 2.22 21.13 3.09
N PHE A 208 1.67 20.78 1.93
CA PHE A 208 2.28 19.88 0.95
C PHE A 208 2.56 20.60 -0.37
N LEU A 209 2.78 21.92 -0.32
CA LEU A 209 3.82 22.47 -1.19
C LEU A 209 5.15 21.90 -0.68
N THR A 210 5.96 21.44 -1.61
CA THR A 210 7.15 20.56 -1.55
C THR A 210 8.31 21.00 -0.63
N THR A 211 8.07 21.75 0.44
CA THR A 211 9.10 22.21 1.39
C THR A 211 9.20 21.37 2.67
N SER A 212 8.56 20.19 2.72
CA SER A 212 8.76 19.23 3.82
C SER A 212 10.16 18.61 3.69
N THR A 213 11.06 18.96 4.60
CA THR A 213 12.44 18.47 4.77
C THR A 213 12.50 17.00 5.21
N THR A 214 11.80 16.11 4.52
CA THR A 214 12.04 14.68 4.56
C THR A 214 13.08 14.35 3.50
N PRO A 215 14.22 13.72 3.86
CA PRO A 215 15.24 13.34 2.89
C PRO A 215 14.61 12.48 1.81
N ARG A 216 14.63 13.03 0.61
CA ARG A 216 14.08 12.45 -0.61
C ARG A 216 14.91 11.21 -0.96
N PHE A 217 14.30 10.29 -1.70
CA PHE A 217 14.98 9.15 -2.28
C PHE A 217 15.95 9.68 -3.35
N GLU A 218 17.11 10.16 -2.90
CA GLU A 218 18.26 10.37 -3.75
C GLU A 218 18.99 9.04 -3.88
N ASP A 219 19.48 8.82 -5.10
CA ASP A 219 20.21 7.63 -5.52
C ASP A 219 21.22 7.21 -4.43
N TYR A 220 21.37 5.90 -4.19
CA TYR A 220 22.22 5.34 -3.13
C TYR A 220 23.70 5.82 -3.13
N GLY A 221 24.11 6.63 -4.11
CA GLY A 221 25.43 7.21 -4.26
C GLY A 221 25.66 8.61 -3.66
N THR A 222 24.64 9.32 -3.14
CA THR A 222 24.84 10.65 -2.55
C THR A 222 24.09 10.81 -1.22
N THR A 223 24.45 10.04 -0.21
CA THR A 223 23.92 10.25 1.14
C THR A 223 24.59 11.43 1.84
N ASP A 224 23.79 12.43 2.18
CA ASP A 224 24.09 13.45 3.19
C ASP A 224 24.56 12.78 4.50
N ARG A 225 25.73 13.19 5.00
CA ARG A 225 26.40 12.61 6.18
C ARG A 225 25.60 12.75 7.48
N ASN A 226 24.54 13.56 7.49
CA ASN A 226 23.71 13.81 8.67
C ASN A 226 22.33 13.11 8.66
N TYR A 227 22.02 12.26 7.67
CA TYR A 227 20.76 11.51 7.67
C TYR A 227 20.79 10.30 8.61
N GLN A 228 20.00 10.36 9.69
CA GLN A 228 19.71 9.19 10.53
C GLN A 228 18.64 8.33 9.84
N PRO A 229 18.96 7.11 9.36
CA PRO A 229 17.98 6.27 8.68
C PRO A 229 16.87 5.89 9.66
N LYS A 230 15.60 6.13 9.29
CA LYS A 230 14.48 5.56 10.05
C LYS A 230 14.61 4.03 10.04
N GLU A 231 14.71 3.43 11.22
CA GLU A 231 14.73 1.98 11.39
C GLU A 231 13.40 1.34 10.92
N SER A 232 13.50 0.10 10.42
CA SER A 232 12.35 -0.62 9.89
C SER A 232 11.29 -0.89 10.97
N PRO A 233 10.00 -0.97 10.59
CA PRO A 233 8.95 -1.32 11.54
C PRO A 233 9.16 -2.68 12.20
N LEU A 234 9.72 -3.66 11.48
CA LEU A 234 10.00 -4.98 12.02
C LEU A 234 11.16 -4.93 13.02
N HIS A 235 12.26 -4.22 12.74
CA HIS A 235 13.34 -4.05 13.71
C HIS A 235 12.88 -3.31 14.99
N ARG A 236 12.23 -2.16 14.84
CA ARG A 236 11.62 -1.41 15.97
C ARG A 236 10.63 -2.29 16.73
N GLY A 237 9.92 -3.14 15.99
CA GLY A 237 9.02 -4.12 16.56
C GLY A 237 9.75 -5.18 17.39
N VAL A 238 10.80 -5.80 16.89
CA VAL A 238 11.53 -6.84 17.62
C VAL A 238 12.16 -6.28 18.91
N LEU A 239 12.73 -5.07 18.86
CA LEU A 239 13.37 -4.43 20.01
C LEU A 239 12.36 -4.15 21.14
N GLN A 240 11.15 -3.68 20.79
CA GLN A 240 10.11 -3.41 21.77
C GLN A 240 9.46 -4.69 22.36
N SER A 241 9.58 -5.84 21.68
CA SER A 241 9.01 -7.11 22.18
C SER A 241 9.90 -7.71 23.24
N GLN A 242 11.23 -7.62 23.07
CA GLN A 242 12.21 -8.06 24.05
C GLN A 242 12.08 -7.28 25.36
N ILE A 243 11.75 -5.99 25.31
CA ILE A 243 11.50 -5.15 26.51
C ILE A 243 10.23 -5.59 27.27
N LYS A 244 9.21 -6.12 26.58
CA LYS A 244 7.91 -6.53 27.18
C LYS A 244 7.87 -7.99 27.63
N GLU A 245 8.97 -8.74 27.46
CA GLU A 245 8.99 -10.21 27.55
C GLU A 245 9.07 -10.79 28.98
N LYS A 246 8.74 -10.01 30.02
CA LYS A 246 8.66 -10.54 31.39
C LYS A 246 7.30 -11.08 31.83
N LYS A 247 6.22 -11.13 31.01
CA LYS A 247 4.95 -11.75 31.49
C LYS A 247 3.78 -12.05 30.51
N ARG A 248 3.90 -12.01 29.17
CA ARG A 248 2.74 -12.30 28.29
C ARG A 248 3.06 -13.26 27.14
N LYS A 249 2.33 -14.39 27.14
CA LYS A 249 2.11 -15.32 26.01
C LYS A 249 2.16 -14.57 24.68
N GLU A 250 3.09 -14.96 23.80
CA GLU A 250 3.39 -14.30 22.51
C GLU A 250 2.11 -13.89 21.78
N SER A 251 1.93 -12.59 21.58
CA SER A 251 0.79 -12.08 20.83
C SER A 251 1.14 -12.13 19.34
N LYS A 252 0.39 -12.91 18.54
CA LYS A 252 0.59 -12.97 17.08
C LYS A 252 0.59 -11.57 16.48
N ILE A 253 1.65 -11.19 15.78
CA ILE A 253 1.76 -9.93 15.05
C ILE A 253 1.31 -10.14 13.61
N LEU A 254 0.59 -9.16 13.07
CA LEU A 254 0.15 -9.11 11.68
C LEU A 254 0.81 -7.90 11.01
N ALA A 255 1.40 -8.10 9.84
CA ALA A 255 1.84 -7.04 8.94
C ALA A 255 0.69 -6.65 8.02
N TYR A 256 0.31 -5.38 8.04
CA TYR A 256 -0.65 -4.75 7.15
C TYR A 256 0.14 -3.91 6.13
N THR A 257 0.16 -4.35 4.87
CA THR A 257 0.82 -3.65 3.79
C THR A 257 -0.24 -3.05 2.87
N PHE A 258 -0.18 -1.74 2.65
CA PHE A 258 -1.06 -1.04 1.72
C PHE A 258 -0.22 -0.34 0.67
N CYS A 259 -0.59 -0.47 -0.60
CA CYS A 259 -0.02 0.29 -1.71
C CYS A 259 -1.11 1.07 -2.41
N ASN A 260 -0.87 2.36 -2.61
CA ASN A 260 -1.70 3.26 -3.37
C ASN A 260 -1.09 3.51 -4.75
N TYR A 261 -1.92 3.48 -5.77
CA TYR A 261 -1.54 3.51 -7.19
C TYR A 261 -2.19 4.68 -7.90
N GLY A 262 -1.40 5.46 -8.63
CA GLY A 262 -1.81 6.68 -9.29
C GLY A 262 -1.30 6.81 -10.74
N PRO A 263 -2.10 7.33 -11.68
CA PRO A 263 -3.56 7.42 -11.62
C PRO A 263 -4.22 6.05 -11.38
N ALA A 264 -5.48 6.04 -10.93
CA ALA A 264 -6.21 4.81 -10.68
C ALA A 264 -6.43 4.00 -11.96
N GLY A 265 -6.12 2.71 -11.89
CA GLY A 265 -6.48 1.72 -12.90
C GLY A 265 -7.81 1.01 -12.58
N ASN A 266 -7.95 -0.21 -13.07
CA ASN A 266 -9.15 -1.05 -12.92
C ASN A 266 -10.41 -0.34 -13.42
N ILE A 267 -10.32 0.32 -14.57
CA ILE A 267 -11.45 1.01 -15.20
C ILE A 267 -12.22 -0.02 -16.02
N ASP A 268 -13.50 -0.18 -15.71
CA ASP A 268 -14.37 -1.15 -16.39
C ASP A 268 -14.45 -0.88 -17.89
N GLY A 269 -14.26 -1.91 -18.70
CA GLY A 269 -14.24 -1.85 -20.16
C GLY A 269 -12.90 -1.43 -20.77
N PHE A 270 -11.95 -0.91 -20.00
CA PHE A 270 -10.63 -0.50 -20.49
C PHE A 270 -9.61 -1.64 -20.40
N PRO A 271 -8.57 -1.63 -21.25
CA PRO A 271 -7.51 -2.62 -21.14
C PRO A 271 -6.63 -2.35 -19.90
N ILE A 272 -6.12 -3.42 -19.27
CA ILE A 272 -5.08 -3.31 -18.23
C ILE A 272 -3.83 -2.69 -18.84
N TYR A 273 -3.45 -3.17 -20.03
CA TYR A 273 -2.40 -2.64 -20.88
C TYR A 273 -2.70 -3.01 -22.32
N GLU A 274 -2.08 -2.31 -23.26
CA GLU A 274 -2.24 -2.63 -24.67
C GLU A 274 -1.31 -3.78 -25.06
N VAL A 275 -1.86 -4.82 -25.69
CA VAL A 275 -1.10 -6.01 -26.07
C VAL A 275 -0.40 -5.81 -27.40
N GLY A 276 0.86 -6.22 -27.48
CA GLY A 276 1.64 -6.19 -28.70
C GLY A 276 3.13 -6.13 -28.44
N THR A 277 3.90 -5.74 -29.46
CA THR A 277 5.36 -5.62 -29.36
C THR A 277 5.75 -4.62 -28.28
N THR A 278 6.67 -5.02 -27.41
CA THR A 278 7.22 -4.19 -26.33
C THR A 278 7.60 -2.80 -26.83
N CYS A 279 7.16 -1.77 -26.11
CA CYS A 279 7.42 -0.36 -26.40
C CYS A 279 6.91 0.19 -27.74
N SER A 280 6.12 -0.56 -28.52
CA SER A 280 5.61 -0.07 -29.81
C SER A 280 4.61 1.09 -29.67
N ASN A 281 4.04 1.30 -28.49
CA ASN A 281 3.11 2.39 -28.22
C ASN A 281 3.40 3.09 -26.89
N CYS A 282 4.67 3.45 -26.64
CA CYS A 282 5.01 4.20 -25.43
C CYS A 282 4.28 5.56 -25.39
N PRO A 283 3.65 5.93 -24.25
CA PRO A 283 2.90 7.18 -24.15
C PRO A 283 3.74 8.43 -24.39
N GLN A 284 3.11 9.50 -24.85
CA GLN A 284 3.79 10.78 -25.12
C GLN A 284 4.61 11.27 -23.92
N GLY A 285 5.83 11.77 -24.20
CA GLY A 285 6.77 12.24 -23.17
C GLY A 285 7.56 11.13 -22.47
N THR A 286 7.38 9.86 -22.90
CA THR A 286 8.17 8.72 -22.42
C THR A 286 9.03 8.13 -23.54
N ARG A 287 10.07 7.39 -23.16
CA ARG A 287 10.93 6.62 -24.06
C ARG A 287 10.99 5.18 -23.61
N CYS A 288 11.18 4.26 -24.55
CA CYS A 288 11.38 2.86 -24.22
C CYS A 288 12.67 2.67 -23.43
N GLY A 289 12.54 2.08 -22.26
CA GLY A 289 13.64 1.62 -21.44
C GLY A 289 14.37 2.71 -20.66
N ASP A 290 15.04 2.27 -19.59
CA ASP A 290 16.13 2.97 -18.94
C ASP A 290 17.29 1.99 -18.65
N ARG A 291 18.26 2.40 -17.81
CA ARG A 291 19.41 1.55 -17.47
C ARG A 291 19.02 0.22 -16.80
N MET A 292 17.91 0.19 -16.05
CA MET A 292 17.51 -0.92 -15.19
C MET A 292 16.32 -1.71 -15.74
N HIS A 293 15.36 -1.06 -16.39
CA HIS A 293 14.15 -1.66 -16.94
C HIS A 293 14.05 -1.26 -18.41
N ARG A 294 14.36 -2.17 -19.33
CA ARG A 294 14.51 -1.86 -20.77
C ARG A 294 13.18 -1.93 -21.52
N ALA A 295 12.17 -2.58 -20.96
CA ALA A 295 10.88 -2.79 -21.61
C ALA A 295 9.79 -1.82 -21.15
N LEU A 296 10.11 -0.95 -20.19
CA LEU A 296 9.19 0.03 -19.63
C LEU A 296 9.30 1.40 -20.30
N CYS A 297 8.17 2.03 -20.54
CA CYS A 297 8.10 3.42 -20.98
C CYS A 297 8.45 4.35 -19.81
N SER A 298 9.62 4.98 -19.86
CA SER A 298 10.19 5.81 -18.81
C SER A 298 10.26 7.29 -19.22
N VAL A 299 10.17 8.21 -18.26
CA VAL A 299 10.47 9.63 -18.50
C VAL A 299 11.96 9.88 -18.29
N VAL A 300 12.48 10.98 -18.83
CA VAL A 300 13.89 11.36 -18.62
C VAL A 300 14.05 11.92 -17.20
N GLY A 301 14.72 11.17 -16.32
CA GLY A 301 14.82 11.51 -14.89
C GLY A 301 13.58 11.08 -14.10
N ASP A 302 13.61 11.24 -12.78
CA ASP A 302 12.39 11.17 -11.97
C ASP A 302 11.74 12.57 -12.03
N PRO A 303 10.48 12.71 -12.46
CA PRO A 303 9.84 14.03 -12.61
C PRO A 303 9.73 14.80 -11.29
N ASP A 304 9.90 14.14 -10.14
CA ASP A 304 9.93 14.81 -8.84
C ASP A 304 11.35 15.05 -8.31
N VAL A 305 12.39 14.52 -8.98
CA VAL A 305 13.80 14.79 -8.68
C VAL A 305 14.26 15.91 -9.64
N LYS A 306 14.27 17.14 -9.12
CA LYS A 306 14.87 18.29 -9.80
C LYS A 306 16.39 18.22 -9.70
#